data_AF-A0A2J6R450-F1
#
_entry.id   AF-A0A2J6R450-F1
#
_cell.length_a   1.000
_cell.length_b   1.000
_cell.length_c   1.000
_cell.angle_alpha   90.00
_cell.angle_beta   90.00
_cell.angle_gamma   90.00
#
_symmetry.space_group_name_H-M   'P 1'
#
loop_
_entity.id
_entity.type
_entity.pdbx_description
1 polymer ?
#
loop_
_entity_poly.entity_id
_entity_poly.type
_entity_poly.pdbx_seq_one_letter_code
_entity_poly.pdbx_strand_id
1 'polypeptide(L)'
;NRKFFTTERGYMGLAPIDAQPGDCAAILYGSALPVILRHDGSGNYKFVGEAYVHGWMCGEAVELAKKGKLENHQAEGMFTII
;
A
#
# COMPACT_ATOMS: atom_id res chain seq x y z
N ASN A 1 -0.50 -7.43 -17.72
CA ASN A 1 -1.75 -7.63 -16.98
C ASN A 1 -1.68 -6.93 -15.62
N ARG A 2 -1.75 -5.60 -15.60
CA ARG A 2 -1.77 -4.76 -14.38
C ARG A 2 -2.83 -3.68 -14.58
N LYS A 3 -3.46 -3.24 -13.50
CA LYS A 3 -4.45 -2.15 -13.51
C LYS A 3 -3.79 -0.86 -13.06
N PHE A 4 -4.00 0.22 -13.82
CA PHE A 4 -3.68 1.55 -13.35
C PHE A 4 -4.65 1.92 -12.22
N PHE A 5 -4.13 2.55 -11.17
CA PHE A 5 -4.95 3.07 -10.08
C PHE A 5 -4.42 4.42 -9.61
N THR A 6 -5.31 5.16 -8.96
CA THR A 6 -5.02 6.37 -8.20
C THR A 6 -5.58 6.21 -6.79
N THR A 7 -4.93 6.80 -5.80
CA THR A 7 -5.45 6.84 -4.42
C THR A 7 -6.06 8.20 -4.12
N GLU A 8 -6.89 8.29 -3.07
CA GLU A 8 -7.51 9.54 -2.62
C GLU A 8 -6.48 10.59 -2.19
N ARG A 9 -5.28 10.15 -1.78
CA ARG A 9 -4.14 11.02 -1.44
C ARG A 9 -3.34 11.49 -2.65
N GLY A 10 -3.77 11.18 -3.87
CA GLY A 10 -3.13 11.62 -5.11
C GLY A 10 -1.92 10.79 -5.54
N TYR A 11 -1.70 9.60 -4.95
CA TYR A 11 -0.71 8.66 -5.45
C TYR A 11 -1.25 7.88 -6.64
N MET A 12 -0.36 7.35 -7.49
CA MET A 12 -0.74 6.55 -8.64
C MET A 12 0.21 5.37 -8.83
N GLY A 13 -0.27 4.32 -9.49
CA GLY A 13 0.51 3.11 -9.63
C GLY A 13 -0.10 2.05 -10.53
N LEU A 14 0.51 0.87 -10.48
CA LEU A 14 0.07 -0.34 -11.18
C LEU A 14 -0.16 -1.46 -10.17
N ALA A 15 -1.40 -1.91 -10.08
CA ALA A 15 -1.86 -2.96 -9.19
C ALA A 15 -2.06 -4.30 -9.93
N PRO A 16 -2.14 -5.45 -9.22
CA PRO A 16 -2.53 -6.73 -9.80
C PRO A 16 -3.94 -6.66 -10.41
N ILE A 17 -4.26 -7.60 -11.29
CA ILE A 17 -5.57 -7.64 -11.98
C ILE A 17 -6.74 -7.83 -11.01
N ASP A 18 -6.51 -8.46 -9.86
CA ASP A 18 -7.53 -8.71 -8.83
C ASP A 18 -7.77 -7.51 -7.90
N ALA A 19 -7.02 -6.42 -8.09
CA ALA A 19 -7.24 -5.18 -7.36
C ALA A 19 -8.56 -4.52 -7.76
N GLN A 20 -9.22 -3.92 -6.76
CA GLN A 20 -10.52 -3.28 -6.89
C GLN A 20 -10.61 -2.00 -6.04
N PRO A 21 -11.57 -1.10 -6.32
CA PRO A 21 -11.82 0.05 -5.46
C PRO A 21 -12.09 -0.36 -4.00
N GLY A 22 -11.50 0.38 -3.07
CA GLY A 22 -11.53 0.08 -1.63
C GLY A 22 -10.36 -0.77 -1.14
N ASP A 23 -9.53 -1.32 -2.04
CA ASP A 23 -8.24 -1.87 -1.65
C ASP A 23 -7.27 -0.75 -1.26
N CYS A 24 -6.35 -1.07 -0.35
CA CYS A 24 -5.34 -0.15 0.13
C CYS A 24 -3.97 -0.48 -0.45
N ALA A 25 -3.21 0.54 -0.83
CA ALA A 25 -1.79 0.38 -1.11
C ALA A 25 -1.01 0.47 0.20
N ALA A 26 0.00 -0.38 0.36
CA ALA A 26 0.79 -0.44 1.58
C ALA A 26 2.25 -0.80 1.32
N ILE A 27 3.14 -0.46 2.25
CA ILE A 27 4.49 -1.03 2.33
C ILE A 27 4.58 -1.84 3.61
N LEU A 28 4.95 -3.11 3.50
CA LEU A 28 5.23 -3.98 4.65
C LEU A 28 6.64 -3.68 5.17
N TYR A 29 6.83 -3.58 6.48
CA TYR A 29 8.17 -3.38 7.03
C TYR A 29 9.06 -4.57 6.70
N GLY A 30 10.28 -4.29 6.23
CA GLY A 30 11.19 -5.31 5.71
C GLY A 30 10.97 -5.69 4.23
N SER A 31 9.89 -5.20 3.60
CA SER A 31 9.70 -5.29 2.14
C SER A 31 10.22 -4.03 1.43
N ALA A 32 10.84 -4.22 0.27
CA ALA A 32 11.20 -3.13 -0.63
C ALA A 32 10.09 -2.77 -1.63
N LEU A 33 9.02 -3.56 -1.67
CA LEU A 33 7.97 -3.47 -2.68
C LEU A 33 6.63 -3.06 -2.05
N PRO A 34 5.91 -2.10 -2.68
CA PRO A 34 4.52 -1.85 -2.36
C PRO A 34 3.63 -3.07 -2.64
N VAL A 35 2.56 -3.18 -1.88
CA VAL A 35 1.57 -4.26 -1.97
C VAL A 35 0.17 -3.69 -1.96
N ILE A 36 -0.78 -4.45 -2.51
CA ILE A 36 -2.21 -4.18 -2.34
C ILE A 36 -2.75 -5.10 -1.25
N LEU A 37 -3.44 -4.49 -0.27
CA LEU A 37 -4.12 -5.15 0.83
C LEU A 37 -5.62 -4.88 0.75
N ARG A 38 -6.43 -5.87 1.10
CA ARG A 38 -7.89 -5.74 1.21
C ARG A 38 -8.33 -6.00 2.64
N HIS A 39 -9.00 -5.02 3.25
CA HIS A 39 -9.60 -5.20 4.57
C HIS A 39 -10.77 -6.20 4.49
N ASP A 40 -10.84 -7.14 5.42
CA ASP A 40 -11.89 -8.17 5.42
C ASP A 40 -13.08 -7.86 6.35
N GLY A 41 -13.05 -6.70 7.01
CA GLY A 41 -14.10 -6.28 7.95
C GLY A 41 -13.89 -6.77 9.38
N SER A 42 -12.96 -7.69 9.63
CA SER A 42 -12.65 -8.27 10.94
C SER A 42 -11.44 -7.63 11.63
N GLY A 43 -10.88 -6.57 11.04
CA GLY A 43 -9.62 -5.96 11.46
C GLY A 43 -8.40 -6.59 10.81
N ASN A 44 -8.57 -7.60 9.95
CA ASN A 44 -7.50 -8.24 9.22
C ASN A 44 -7.41 -7.74 7.78
N TYR A 45 -6.24 -7.95 7.18
CA TYR A 45 -5.95 -7.61 5.81
C TYR A 45 -5.54 -8.85 5.02
N LYS A 46 -6.17 -9.03 3.87
CA LYS A 46 -5.77 -10.04 2.89
C LYS A 46 -4.76 -9.45 1.91
N PHE A 47 -3.67 -10.16 1.69
CA PHE A 47 -2.72 -9.85 0.63
C PHE A 47 -3.34 -10.11 -0.75
N VAL A 48 -3.43 -9.08 -1.59
CA VAL A 48 -3.95 -9.18 -2.97
C VAL A 48 -2.80 -9.38 -3.96
N GLY A 49 -1.67 -8.71 -3.76
CA GLY A 49 -0.48 -8.87 -4.61
C GLY A 49 0.45 -7.67 -4.59
N GLU A 50 1.59 -7.81 -5.28
CA GLU A 50 2.59 -6.75 -5.43
C GLU A 50 2.14 -5.63 -6.37
N ALA A 51 2.42 -4.40 -5.97
CA ALA A 51 2.12 -3.19 -6.72
C ALA A 51 3.38 -2.40 -7.05
N TYR A 52 3.27 -1.59 -8.10
CA TYR A 52 4.15 -0.45 -8.30
C TYR A 52 3.39 0.79 -7.84
N VAL A 53 3.99 1.59 -6.98
CA VAL A 53 3.46 2.91 -6.63
C VAL A 53 4.54 3.94 -6.95
N HIS A 54 4.14 4.95 -7.72
CA HIS A 54 5.07 5.96 -8.17
C HIS A 54 5.64 6.74 -6.97
N GLY A 55 6.97 6.80 -6.88
CA GLY A 55 7.69 7.52 -5.82
C GLY A 55 7.76 6.79 -4.48
N TRP A 56 7.47 5.49 -4.42
CA TRP A 56 7.58 4.67 -3.20
C TRP A 56 8.67 3.58 -3.25
N MET A 57 9.21 3.34 -4.44
CA MET A 57 10.27 2.35 -4.69
C MET A 57 11.62 2.97 -4.36
N CYS A 58 12.49 2.27 -3.60
CA CYS A 58 13.80 2.74 -3.09
C CYS A 58 13.81 3.45 -1.72
N GLY A 59 12.79 3.22 -0.89
CA GLY A 59 12.76 3.69 0.51
C GLY A 59 12.08 5.04 0.73
N GLU A 60 11.62 5.70 -0.34
CA GLU A 60 10.88 6.95 -0.32
C GLU A 60 9.57 6.82 0.47
N ALA A 61 8.92 5.66 0.40
CA ALA A 61 7.73 5.39 1.22
C ALA A 61 8.04 5.47 2.72
N VAL A 62 9.20 4.98 3.17
CA VAL A 62 9.60 5.06 4.59
C VAL A 62 9.82 6.52 4.99
N GLU A 63 10.41 7.32 4.10
CA GLU A 63 10.58 8.76 4.33
C GLU A 63 9.26 9.53 4.33
N LEU A 64 8.29 9.14 3.50
CA LEU A 64 6.94 9.69 3.52
C LEU A 64 6.20 9.33 4.82
N ALA A 65 6.40 8.11 5.34
CA ALA A 65 5.83 7.67 6.62
C ALA A 65 6.40 8.48 7.79
N LYS A 66 7.74 8.69 7.83
CA LYS A 66 8.39 9.54 8.82
C LYS A 66 7.91 10.99 8.78
N LYS A 67 7.56 11.50 7.60
CA LYS A 67 7.01 12.84 7.39
C LYS A 67 5.52 12.95 7.76
N GLY A 68 4.90 11.89 8.27
CA GLY A 68 3.49 11.87 8.67
C GLY A 68 2.51 11.95 7.49
N LYS A 69 2.95 11.65 6.27
CA LYS A 69 2.10 11.68 5.07
C LYS A 69 1.33 10.38 4.85
N LEU A 70 1.72 9.32 5.56
CA LEU A 70 1.17 7.97 5.45
C LEU A 70 0.64 7.51 6.82
N GLU A 71 -0.38 6.68 6.84
CA GLU A 71 -0.95 6.15 8.08
C GLU A 71 -0.26 4.85 8.49
N ASN A 72 0.28 4.82 9.71
CA ASN A 72 0.86 3.61 10.27
C ASN A 72 -0.25 2.82 10.96
N HIS A 73 -0.63 1.66 10.41
CA HIS A 73 -1.61 0.79 11.06
C HIS A 73 -0.92 -0.13 12.06
N GLN A 74 -1.24 0.07 13.34
CA GLN A 74 -0.64 -0.62 14.49
C GLN A 74 -1.21 -2.03 14.74
N ALA A 75 -1.62 -2.76 13.70
CA ALA A 75 -1.65 -4.22 13.82
C ALA A 75 -0.18 -4.67 13.89
N GLU A 76 0.40 -4.53 15.09
CA GLU A 76 1.78 -4.83 15.46
C GLU A 76 2.86 -4.09 14.66
N GLY A 77 2.56 -2.91 14.10
CA GLY A 77 3.55 -2.11 13.38
C GLY A 77 4.21 -2.90 12.26
N MET A 78 3.42 -3.69 11.53
CA MET A 78 3.89 -4.59 10.47
C MET A 78 3.86 -3.93 9.08
N PHE A 79 3.09 -2.84 8.89
CA PHE A 79 3.00 -2.13 7.61
C PHE A 79 2.43 -0.70 7.74
N THR A 80 2.68 0.12 6.72
CA THR A 80 2.13 1.48 6.55
C THR A 80 1.11 1.47 5.41
N ILE A 81 -0.09 2.03 5.64
CA ILE A 81 -1.23 2.11 4.70
C ILE A 81 -1.42 3.54 4.19
N ILE A 82 -1.95 3.66 2.97
CA ILE A 82 -2.02 4.90 2.20
C ILE A 82 -3.35 5.04 1.48
#